data_AF-A0A653XWJ3-F1
#
_entry.id   AF-A0A653XWJ3-F1
#
_cell.length_a   1.000
_cell.length_b   1.000
_cell.length_c   1.000
_cell.angle_alpha   90.00
_cell.angle_beta   90.00
_cell.angle_gamma   90.00
#
_symmetry.space_group_name_H-M   'P 1'
#
loop_
_entity.id
_entity.type
_entity.pdbx_description
1 polymer ?
#
loop_
_entity_poly.entity_id
_entity_poly.type
_entity_poly.pdbx_seq_one_letter_code
_entity_poly.pdbx_strand_id
1 'polypeptide(L)'
;MKEQNIRLQIGNLWNGLMESVDHINRGQADIILRSEEILMETDTAIRELKKIVNHHKFEDWAEEIHFFKNTKPQFVAIYIYYSKILLIEASRPFADAAALLSYYENERINLLFFYNENKDFINYYRRKSTFLDKKYFVRFKFDFKLKLSPELYSYDLDFSTSHDHIVAQIIANDLLEQYLSDKINLESKAGSSLTEVKKLEWTASKVALTELLYALHQSNSFNAGQAELSEIFRWAEKAFNISLGNYHKTLGEIRIRKTERSKFLNLLQQNLNQHLDDLDM
;
A
#
# COMPACT_ATOMS: atom_id res chain seq x y z
N MET A 1 9.71 -3.88 44.38
CA MET A 1 8.83 -5.07 44.23
C MET A 1 7.46 -4.74 43.62
N LYS A 2 6.74 -3.69 44.05
CA LYS A 2 5.41 -3.34 43.46
C LYS A 2 5.50 -2.84 42.00
N GLU A 3 6.48 -1.98 41.69
CA GLU A 3 6.69 -1.44 40.33
C GLU A 3 7.10 -2.51 39.29
N GLN A 4 7.88 -3.51 39.71
CA GLN A 4 8.22 -4.67 38.87
C GLN A 4 7.01 -5.55 38.56
N ASN A 5 6.00 -5.55 39.45
CA ASN A 5 4.79 -6.35 39.28
C ASN A 5 3.85 -5.70 38.25
N ILE A 6 3.63 -4.38 38.30
CA ILE A 6 2.76 -3.71 37.33
C ILE A 6 3.31 -3.75 35.90
N ARG A 7 4.61 -3.51 35.72
CA ARG A 7 5.24 -3.60 34.38
C ARG A 7 5.09 -5.00 33.79
N LEU A 8 5.20 -6.03 34.62
CA LEU A 8 5.01 -7.43 34.22
C LEU A 8 3.55 -7.74 33.91
N GLN A 9 2.60 -7.23 34.70
CA GLN A 9 1.16 -7.35 34.41
C GLN A 9 0.78 -6.68 33.08
N ILE A 10 1.24 -5.46 32.85
CA ILE A 10 0.99 -4.74 31.59
C ILE A 10 1.67 -5.46 30.42
N GLY A 11 2.90 -5.95 30.60
CA GLY A 11 3.60 -6.72 29.57
C GLY A 11 2.87 -8.01 29.20
N ASN A 12 2.36 -8.75 30.19
CA ASN A 12 1.55 -9.95 29.96
C ASN A 12 0.23 -9.62 29.25
N LEU A 13 -0.43 -8.52 29.64
CA LEU A 13 -1.66 -8.05 28.99
C LEU A 13 -1.41 -7.66 27.53
N TRP A 14 -0.30 -6.98 27.25
CA TRP A 14 0.11 -6.64 25.89
C TRP A 14 0.38 -7.87 25.04
N ASN A 15 1.16 -8.81 25.56
CA ASN A 15 1.49 -10.04 24.83
C ASN A 15 0.23 -10.86 24.54
N GLY A 16 -0.66 -11.01 25.52
CA GLY A 16 -1.94 -11.71 25.33
C GLY A 16 -2.82 -11.04 24.27
N LEU A 17 -2.93 -9.71 24.30
CA LEU A 17 -3.65 -8.97 23.25
C LEU A 17 -3.04 -9.22 21.86
N MET A 18 -1.71 -9.12 21.73
CA MET A 18 -1.05 -9.30 20.44
C MET A 18 -1.15 -10.74 19.92
N GLU A 19 -1.13 -11.75 20.80
CA GLU A 19 -1.39 -13.15 20.44
C GLU A 19 -2.83 -13.34 19.94
N SER A 20 -3.83 -12.76 20.62
CA SER A 20 -5.22 -12.78 20.15
C SER A 20 -5.36 -12.09 18.78
N VAL A 21 -4.75 -10.92 18.60
CA VAL A 21 -4.78 -10.16 17.34
C VAL A 21 -4.14 -10.96 16.20
N ASP A 22 -2.98 -11.59 16.43
CA ASP A 22 -2.33 -12.43 15.42
C ASP A 22 -3.18 -13.67 15.08
N HIS A 23 -3.77 -14.31 16.08
CA HIS A 23 -4.68 -15.44 15.89
C HIS A 23 -5.90 -15.05 15.02
N ILE A 24 -6.57 -13.94 15.32
CA ILE A 24 -7.71 -13.45 14.54
C ILE A 24 -7.28 -13.11 13.10
N ASN A 25 -6.12 -12.47 12.93
CA ASN A 25 -5.59 -12.13 11.61
C ASN A 25 -5.21 -13.35 10.75
N ARG A 26 -4.89 -14.49 11.35
CA ARG A 26 -4.64 -15.77 10.64
C ARG A 26 -5.92 -16.52 10.29
N GLY A 27 -7.06 -16.10 10.84
CA GLY A 27 -8.36 -16.68 10.52
C GLY A 27 -8.75 -16.54 9.04
N GLN A 28 -9.87 -17.14 8.66
CA GLN A 28 -10.44 -17.04 7.30
C GLN A 28 -11.58 -16.03 7.18
N ALA A 29 -11.99 -15.39 8.29
CA ALA A 29 -13.04 -14.38 8.30
C ALA A 29 -12.70 -13.21 7.34
N ASP A 30 -13.68 -12.44 6.90
CA ASP A 30 -13.39 -11.23 6.13
C ASP A 30 -12.78 -10.12 7.02
N ILE A 31 -12.30 -9.05 6.38
CA ILE A 31 -11.61 -7.96 7.08
C ILE A 31 -12.53 -7.19 8.05
N ILE A 32 -13.84 -7.17 7.78
CA ILE A 32 -14.83 -6.46 8.60
C ILE A 32 -15.00 -7.23 9.91
N LEU A 33 -15.33 -8.52 9.84
CA LEU A 33 -15.51 -9.37 11.01
C LEU A 33 -14.22 -9.46 11.85
N ARG A 34 -13.05 -9.59 11.21
CA ARG A 34 -11.76 -9.55 11.93
C ARG A 34 -11.57 -8.24 12.69
N SER A 35 -11.92 -7.11 12.06
CA SER A 35 -11.77 -5.80 12.69
C SER A 35 -12.71 -5.66 13.89
N GLU A 36 -13.94 -6.15 13.79
CA GLU A 36 -14.89 -6.18 14.92
C GLU A 36 -14.40 -7.04 16.08
N GLU A 37 -13.92 -8.25 15.82
CA GLU A 37 -13.35 -9.14 16.84
C GLU A 37 -12.13 -8.50 17.53
N ILE A 38 -11.21 -7.92 16.76
CA ILE A 38 -10.03 -7.26 17.31
C ILE A 38 -10.41 -6.02 18.13
N LEU A 39 -11.45 -5.28 17.73
CA LEU A 39 -11.96 -4.16 18.51
C LEU A 39 -12.50 -4.62 19.88
N MET A 40 -13.18 -5.77 19.95
CA MET A 40 -13.66 -6.34 21.21
C MET A 40 -12.51 -6.75 22.13
N GLU A 41 -11.50 -7.45 21.60
CA GLU A 41 -10.30 -7.85 22.35
C GLU A 41 -9.54 -6.62 22.86
N THR A 42 -9.39 -5.60 22.01
CA THR A 42 -8.66 -4.39 22.36
C THR A 42 -9.41 -3.54 23.39
N ASP A 43 -10.74 -3.41 23.29
CA ASP A 43 -11.56 -2.73 24.31
C ASP A 43 -11.41 -3.43 25.67
N THR A 44 -11.47 -4.76 25.69
CA THR A 44 -11.26 -5.56 26.89
C THR A 44 -9.88 -5.29 27.50
N ALA A 45 -8.82 -5.35 26.69
CA ALA A 45 -7.46 -5.07 27.15
C ALA A 45 -7.29 -3.63 27.67
N ILE A 46 -7.89 -2.63 27.01
CA ILE A 46 -7.83 -1.22 27.46
C ILE A 46 -8.55 -1.06 28.81
N ARG A 47 -9.70 -1.72 29.00
CA ARG A 47 -10.42 -1.69 30.29
C ARG A 47 -9.62 -2.33 31.41
N GLU A 48 -8.95 -3.46 31.15
CA GLU A 48 -8.06 -4.10 32.13
C GLU A 48 -6.84 -3.23 32.42
N LEU A 49 -6.22 -2.62 31.39
CA LEU A 49 -5.11 -1.68 31.57
C LEU A 49 -5.52 -0.51 32.47
N LYS A 50 -6.72 0.03 32.26
CA LYS A 50 -7.29 1.09 33.12
C LYS A 50 -7.49 0.60 34.56
N LYS A 51 -8.02 -0.60 34.78
CA LYS A 51 -8.16 -1.17 36.13
C LYS A 51 -6.81 -1.30 36.83
N ILE A 52 -5.78 -1.77 36.13
CA ILE A 52 -4.42 -1.91 36.66
C ILE A 52 -3.89 -0.53 37.11
N VAL A 53 -4.03 0.49 36.26
CA VAL A 53 -3.52 1.85 36.52
C VAL A 53 -4.30 2.54 37.64
N ASN A 54 -5.61 2.34 37.73
CA ASN A 54 -6.43 2.93 38.80
C ASN A 54 -6.05 2.40 40.20
N HIS A 55 -5.50 1.19 40.29
CA HIS A 55 -4.99 0.64 41.56
C HIS A 55 -3.50 0.94 41.80
N HIS A 56 -2.86 1.64 40.85
CA HIS A 56 -1.45 2.01 40.93
C HIS A 56 -1.27 3.48 41.26
N LYS A 57 -0.27 3.77 42.07
CA LYS A 57 0.17 5.13 42.33
C LYS A 57 1.54 5.30 41.71
N PHE A 58 1.64 6.16 40.69
CA PHE A 58 2.91 6.50 40.09
C PHE A 58 3.87 7.05 41.15
N GLU A 59 5.09 6.55 41.15
CA GLU A 59 6.16 6.91 42.08
C GLU A 59 6.61 8.35 41.84
N ASP A 60 6.74 8.74 40.58
CA ASP A 60 7.08 10.08 40.15
C ASP A 60 6.46 10.46 38.80
N TRP A 61 6.70 11.70 38.35
CA TRP A 61 6.21 12.15 37.06
C TRP A 61 6.86 11.42 35.88
N ALA A 62 8.07 10.87 36.03
CA ALA A 62 8.76 10.19 34.94
C ALA A 62 8.09 8.84 34.63
N GLU A 63 7.66 8.10 35.67
CA GLU A 63 6.86 6.88 35.52
C GLU A 63 5.51 7.18 34.85
N GLU A 64 4.80 8.22 35.31
CA GLU A 64 3.53 8.65 34.73
C GLU A 64 3.67 9.08 33.26
N ILE A 65 4.69 9.90 32.96
CA ILE A 65 5.02 10.31 31.59
C ILE A 65 5.31 9.09 30.73
N HIS A 66 6.09 8.12 31.25
CA HIS A 66 6.40 6.92 30.49
C HIS A 66 5.14 6.13 30.13
N PHE A 67 4.24 5.98 31.09
CA PHE A 67 2.96 5.30 30.88
C PHE A 67 2.12 5.98 29.80
N PHE A 68 1.89 7.29 29.90
CA PHE A 68 1.03 8.03 28.96
C PHE A 68 1.69 8.33 27.60
N LYS A 69 3.01 8.37 27.52
CA LYS A 69 3.75 8.64 26.28
C LYS A 69 4.10 7.38 25.50
N ASN A 70 4.34 6.26 26.17
CA ASN A 70 4.88 5.05 25.53
C ASN A 70 4.02 3.81 25.73
N THR A 71 3.43 3.60 26.92
CA THR A 71 2.74 2.34 27.25
C THR A 71 1.27 2.34 26.82
N LYS A 72 0.45 3.24 27.38
CA LYS A 72 -0.98 3.34 27.03
C LYS A 72 -1.20 3.54 25.53
N PRO A 73 -0.46 4.42 24.83
CA PRO A 73 -0.70 4.65 23.40
C PRO A 73 -0.59 3.39 22.53
N GLN A 74 0.22 2.40 22.91
CA GLN A 74 0.36 1.15 22.14
C GLN A 74 -0.96 0.38 22.07
N PHE A 75 -1.67 0.25 23.20
CA PHE A 75 -2.97 -0.41 23.26
C PHE A 75 -4.04 0.37 22.50
N VAL A 76 -4.13 1.67 22.76
CA VAL A 76 -5.15 2.53 22.16
C VAL A 76 -4.95 2.68 20.65
N ALA A 77 -3.71 2.64 20.17
CA ALA A 77 -3.42 2.71 18.74
C ALA A 77 -4.00 1.52 17.96
N ILE A 78 -3.98 0.30 18.52
CA ILE A 78 -4.59 -0.89 17.90
C ILE A 78 -6.09 -0.64 17.70
N TYR A 79 -6.77 -0.16 18.75
CA TYR A 79 -8.20 0.13 18.68
C TYR A 79 -8.51 1.19 17.61
N ILE A 80 -7.77 2.30 17.60
CA ILE A 80 -7.96 3.36 16.61
C ILE A 80 -7.72 2.83 15.19
N TYR A 81 -6.66 2.03 15.00
CA TYR A 81 -6.32 1.46 13.70
C TYR A 81 -7.46 0.57 13.18
N TYR A 82 -7.90 -0.44 13.93
CA TYR A 82 -8.96 -1.33 13.47
C TYR A 82 -10.34 -0.65 13.38
N SER A 83 -10.60 0.38 14.20
CA SER A 83 -11.81 1.20 14.06
C SER A 83 -11.83 1.94 12.73
N LYS A 84 -10.68 2.46 12.28
CA LYS A 84 -10.56 3.08 10.96
C LYS A 84 -10.63 2.06 9.82
N ILE A 85 -9.99 0.90 9.95
CA ILE A 85 -10.10 -0.19 8.96
C ILE A 85 -11.57 -0.59 8.78
N LEU A 86 -12.29 -0.81 9.89
CA LEU A 86 -13.71 -1.15 9.86
C LEU A 86 -14.52 -0.09 9.13
N LEU A 87 -14.32 1.19 9.45
CA LEU A 87 -15.02 2.29 8.79
C LEU A 87 -14.74 2.35 7.29
N ILE A 88 -13.47 2.20 6.90
CA ILE A 88 -13.02 2.24 5.50
C ILE A 88 -13.61 1.06 4.73
N GLU A 89 -13.49 -0.16 5.25
CA GLU A 89 -13.96 -1.36 4.54
C GLU A 89 -15.49 -1.45 4.51
N ALA A 90 -16.19 -0.99 5.57
CA ALA A 90 -17.65 -0.91 5.57
C ALA A 90 -18.20 0.17 4.63
N SER A 91 -17.43 1.25 4.41
CA SER A 91 -17.79 2.34 3.49
C SER A 91 -17.26 2.13 2.06
N ARG A 92 -16.59 1.00 1.81
CA ARG A 92 -15.98 0.69 0.52
C ARG A 92 -17.07 0.62 -0.57
N PRO A 93 -16.98 1.44 -1.62
CA PRO A 93 -17.97 1.41 -2.69
C PRO A 93 -17.83 0.15 -3.54
N PHE A 94 -18.96 -0.38 -4.02
CA PHE A 94 -18.94 -1.36 -5.11
C PHE A 94 -18.65 -0.62 -6.42
N ALA A 95 -17.39 -0.58 -6.82
CA ALA A 95 -16.93 0.18 -7.98
C ALA A 95 -15.78 -0.52 -8.72
N ASP A 96 -15.41 0.01 -9.87
CA ASP A 96 -14.26 -0.45 -10.64
C ASP A 96 -12.92 -0.12 -9.93
N ALA A 97 -11.83 -0.70 -10.43
CA ALA A 97 -10.51 -0.52 -9.84
C ALA A 97 -10.07 0.96 -9.78
N ALA A 98 -10.48 1.78 -10.75
CA ALA A 98 -10.15 3.20 -10.78
C ALA A 98 -10.86 3.99 -9.68
N ALA A 99 -12.16 3.73 -9.48
CA ALA A 99 -12.93 4.33 -8.39
C ALA A 99 -12.46 3.85 -7.01
N LEU A 100 -12.09 2.56 -6.87
CA LEU A 100 -11.50 2.03 -5.65
C LEU A 100 -10.13 2.64 -5.33
N LEU A 101 -9.28 2.84 -6.34
CA LEU A 101 -8.01 3.55 -6.20
C LEU A 101 -8.23 4.97 -5.67
N SER A 102 -9.14 5.73 -6.30
CA SER A 102 -9.48 7.09 -5.86
C SER A 102 -10.05 7.10 -4.44
N TYR A 103 -10.86 6.11 -4.08
CA TYR A 103 -11.40 5.94 -2.72
C TYR A 103 -10.27 5.82 -1.68
N TYR A 104 -9.32 4.90 -1.87
CA TYR A 104 -8.21 4.73 -0.93
C TYR A 104 -7.24 5.93 -0.92
N GLU A 105 -7.04 6.61 -2.05
CA GLU A 105 -6.26 7.86 -2.10
C GLU A 105 -6.94 8.99 -1.30
N ASN A 106 -8.27 9.09 -1.36
CA ASN A 106 -9.02 10.07 -0.55
C ASN A 106 -8.91 9.79 0.95
N GLU A 107 -8.97 8.52 1.38
CA GLU A 107 -8.73 8.15 2.78
C GLU A 107 -7.31 8.51 3.23
N ARG A 108 -6.32 8.42 2.32
CA ARG A 108 -4.95 8.84 2.57
C ARG A 108 -4.81 10.37 2.71
N ILE A 109 -5.61 11.16 1.98
CA ILE A 109 -5.66 12.62 2.15
C ILE A 109 -6.14 12.99 3.56
N ASN A 110 -7.08 12.24 4.13
CA ASN A 110 -7.55 12.46 5.51
C ASN A 110 -6.40 12.30 6.52
N LEU A 111 -5.47 11.36 6.29
CA LEU A 111 -4.26 11.23 7.11
C LEU A 111 -3.37 12.48 7.02
N LEU A 112 -3.18 13.02 5.82
CA LEU A 112 -2.37 14.22 5.62
C LEU A 112 -2.93 15.43 6.38
N PHE A 113 -4.26 15.59 6.43
CA PHE A 113 -4.90 16.64 7.23
C PHE A 113 -4.53 16.51 8.71
N PHE A 114 -4.61 15.31 9.28
CA PHE A 114 -4.19 15.06 10.66
C PHE A 114 -2.72 15.43 10.90
N TYR A 115 -1.82 15.03 10.00
CA TYR A 115 -0.39 15.33 10.12
C TYR A 115 -0.11 16.83 10.08
N ASN A 116 -0.83 17.57 9.23
CA ASN A 116 -0.70 19.03 9.15
C ASN A 116 -1.25 19.71 10.40
N GLU A 117 -2.42 19.30 10.89
CA GLU A 117 -3.04 19.85 12.10
C GLU A 117 -2.21 19.65 13.37
N ASN A 118 -1.43 18.57 13.44
CA ASN A 118 -0.64 18.19 14.62
C ASN A 118 0.87 18.30 14.40
N LYS A 119 1.31 18.97 13.33
CA LYS A 119 2.70 18.96 12.84
C LYS A 119 3.75 19.23 13.92
N ASP A 120 3.54 20.24 14.76
CA ASP A 120 4.51 20.63 15.80
C ASP A 120 4.66 19.55 16.87
N PHE A 121 3.54 19.00 17.35
CA PHE A 121 3.55 17.93 18.33
C PHE A 121 4.10 16.63 17.75
N ILE A 122 3.78 16.31 16.50
CA ILE A 122 4.33 15.14 15.81
C ILE A 122 5.85 15.26 15.67
N ASN A 123 6.35 16.45 15.30
CA ASN A 123 7.80 16.71 15.25
C ASN A 123 8.45 16.55 16.63
N TYR A 124 7.82 17.08 17.68
CA TYR A 124 8.27 16.91 19.07
C TYR A 124 8.36 15.42 19.45
N TYR A 125 7.30 14.66 19.19
CA TYR A 125 7.20 13.24 19.51
C TYR A 125 8.22 12.40 18.73
N ARG A 126 8.28 12.55 17.40
CA ARG A 126 9.20 11.79 16.53
C ARG A 126 10.67 12.08 16.83
N ARG A 127 11.01 13.29 17.28
CA ARG A 127 12.36 13.66 17.74
C ARG A 127 12.69 13.17 19.15
N LYS A 128 11.79 12.44 19.80
CA LYS A 128 11.94 11.93 21.18
C LYS A 128 12.30 13.05 22.18
N SER A 129 11.79 14.26 21.91
CA SER A 129 12.02 15.41 22.80
C SER A 129 11.31 15.19 24.14
N THR A 130 11.84 15.80 25.21
CA THR A 130 11.35 15.63 26.59
C THR A 130 11.00 16.93 27.31
N PHE A 131 11.37 18.09 26.75
CA PHE A 131 11.26 19.39 27.42
C PHE A 131 9.81 19.86 27.68
N LEU A 132 8.80 19.27 27.03
CA LEU A 132 7.37 19.54 27.28
C LEU A 132 6.63 18.34 27.90
N ASP A 133 7.32 17.25 28.24
CA ASP A 133 6.66 16.02 28.68
C ASP A 133 5.76 16.23 29.89
N LYS A 134 6.18 17.05 30.86
CA LYS A 134 5.39 17.39 32.04
C LYS A 134 4.08 18.15 31.73
N LYS A 135 3.98 18.80 30.56
CA LYS A 135 2.77 19.50 30.12
C LYS A 135 1.86 18.61 29.27
N TYR A 136 2.45 17.64 28.58
CA TYR A 136 1.73 16.75 27.66
C TYR A 136 1.22 15.46 28.31
N PHE A 137 1.98 14.90 29.25
CA PHE A 137 1.80 13.51 29.71
C PHE A 137 1.63 13.37 31.23
N VAL A 138 1.28 14.45 31.93
CA VAL A 138 0.94 14.40 33.36
C VAL A 138 -0.55 14.73 33.51
N ARG A 139 -1.29 13.90 34.25
CA ARG A 139 -2.73 14.11 34.48
C ARG A 139 -2.97 15.39 35.27
N PHE A 140 -4.15 15.99 35.10
CA PHE A 140 -4.61 17.19 35.82
C PHE A 140 -3.69 18.43 35.72
N LYS A 141 -2.75 18.46 34.76
CA LYS A 141 -1.84 19.59 34.50
C LYS A 141 -2.04 20.19 33.11
N PHE A 142 -3.25 20.67 32.85
CA PHE A 142 -3.58 21.30 31.58
C PHE A 142 -2.94 22.69 31.47
N ASP A 143 -2.16 22.91 30.42
CA ASP A 143 -1.65 24.23 30.03
C ASP A 143 -2.49 24.74 28.86
N PHE A 144 -3.41 25.66 29.12
CA PHE A 144 -4.29 26.27 28.12
C PHE A 144 -3.55 27.08 27.05
N LYS A 145 -2.24 27.31 27.20
CA LYS A 145 -1.40 27.90 26.15
C LYS A 145 -0.99 26.89 25.08
N LEU A 146 -1.20 25.59 25.31
CA LEU A 146 -1.01 24.54 24.33
C LEU A 146 -2.29 24.33 23.52
N LYS A 147 -2.16 23.80 22.29
CA LYS A 147 -3.31 23.28 21.55
C LYS A 147 -3.88 22.10 22.33
N LEU A 148 -5.14 22.22 22.78
CA LEU A 148 -5.87 21.17 23.48
C LEU A 148 -6.97 20.62 22.56
N SER A 149 -7.32 19.35 22.72
CA SER A 149 -8.48 18.77 22.05
C SER A 149 -9.76 19.47 22.53
N PRO A 150 -10.67 19.87 21.62
CA PRO A 150 -11.99 20.38 22.00
C PRO A 150 -12.80 19.39 22.86
N GLU A 151 -12.54 18.09 22.71
CA GLU A 151 -13.21 16.99 23.40
C GLU A 151 -12.58 16.63 24.76
N LEU A 152 -11.56 17.37 25.21
CA LEU A 152 -10.83 17.09 26.46
C LEU A 152 -11.76 16.98 27.68
N TYR A 153 -12.87 17.69 27.71
CA TYR A 153 -13.87 17.63 28.79
C TYR A 153 -14.57 16.27 28.91
N SER A 154 -14.60 15.48 27.84
CA SER A 154 -15.17 14.13 27.81
C SER A 154 -14.15 13.05 28.14
N TYR A 155 -12.87 13.42 28.31
CA TYR A 155 -11.83 12.45 28.58
C TYR A 155 -11.92 11.97 30.02
N ASP A 156 -11.62 10.70 30.20
CA ASP A 156 -11.43 10.11 31.51
C ASP A 156 -10.21 10.70 32.20
N LEU A 157 -10.44 11.54 33.21
CA LEU A 157 -9.39 12.25 33.92
C LEU A 157 -8.40 11.32 34.65
N ASP A 158 -8.84 10.12 35.04
CA ASP A 158 -8.00 9.15 35.73
C ASP A 158 -7.13 8.34 34.76
N PHE A 159 -7.52 8.29 33.49
CA PHE A 159 -6.86 7.47 32.48
C PHE A 159 -6.40 8.25 31.25
N SER A 160 -6.43 9.58 31.21
CA SER A 160 -6.02 10.36 30.02
C SER A 160 -5.24 11.61 30.35
N THR A 161 -4.41 12.05 29.40
CA THR A 161 -3.73 13.36 29.46
C THR A 161 -4.18 14.23 28.29
N SER A 162 -3.55 15.38 28.11
CA SER A 162 -3.90 16.27 26.99
C SER A 162 -3.46 15.72 25.62
N HIS A 163 -2.44 14.87 25.56
CA HIS A 163 -1.76 14.49 24.31
C HIS A 163 -1.47 12.99 24.15
N ASP A 164 -1.77 12.15 25.14
CA ASP A 164 -1.59 10.69 25.04
C ASP A 164 -2.43 10.08 23.90
N HIS A 165 -3.66 10.55 23.72
CA HIS A 165 -4.52 10.11 22.62
C HIS A 165 -3.94 10.51 21.24
N ILE A 166 -3.31 11.69 21.14
CA ILE A 166 -2.65 12.11 19.89
C ILE A 166 -1.49 11.17 19.57
N VAL A 167 -0.73 10.71 20.57
CA VAL A 167 0.32 9.69 20.37
C VAL A 167 -0.26 8.39 19.83
N ALA A 168 -1.38 7.92 20.40
CA ALA A 168 -2.06 6.72 19.91
C ALA A 168 -2.52 6.89 18.45
N GLN A 169 -3.05 8.06 18.09
CA GLN A 169 -3.44 8.40 16.72
C GLN A 169 -2.23 8.43 15.77
N ILE A 170 -1.06 8.93 16.20
CA ILE A 170 0.17 8.90 15.37
C ILE A 170 0.53 7.45 15.04
N ILE A 171 0.59 6.57 16.04
CA ILE A 171 0.94 5.16 15.86
C ILE A 171 -0.08 4.46 14.95
N ALA A 172 -1.37 4.68 15.19
CA ALA A 172 -2.45 4.08 14.40
C ALA A 172 -2.42 4.56 12.93
N ASN A 173 -2.14 5.85 12.70
CA ASN A 173 -2.07 6.42 11.36
C ASN A 173 -0.82 5.93 10.60
N ASP A 174 0.30 5.71 11.30
CA ASP A 174 1.49 5.13 10.67
C ASP A 174 1.21 3.68 10.19
N LEU A 175 0.41 2.90 10.93
CA LEU A 175 -0.08 1.58 10.49
C LEU A 175 -1.09 1.71 9.33
N LEU A 176 -1.99 2.68 9.40
CA LEU A 176 -3.02 2.90 8.38
C LEU A 176 -2.42 3.34 7.04
N GLU A 177 -1.35 4.15 7.05
CA GLU A 177 -0.63 4.55 5.84
C GLU A 177 -0.05 3.32 5.11
N GLN A 178 0.46 2.33 5.86
CA GLN A 178 0.95 1.07 5.27
C GLN A 178 -0.21 0.30 4.63
N TYR A 179 -1.31 0.12 5.36
CA TYR A 179 -2.50 -0.55 4.84
C TYR A 179 -3.04 0.09 3.56
N LEU A 180 -3.21 1.42 3.57
CA LEU A 180 -3.70 2.17 2.40
C LEU A 180 -2.73 2.07 1.22
N SER A 181 -1.42 2.15 1.49
CA SER A 181 -0.40 1.99 0.45
C SER A 181 -0.49 0.62 -0.21
N ASP A 182 -0.67 -0.45 0.58
CA ASP A 182 -0.83 -1.80 0.05
C ASP A 182 -2.09 -1.94 -0.80
N LYS A 183 -3.23 -1.37 -0.36
CA LYS A 183 -4.48 -1.35 -1.15
C LYS A 183 -4.33 -0.59 -2.46
N ILE A 184 -3.74 0.61 -2.44
CA ILE A 184 -3.45 1.42 -3.63
C ILE A 184 -2.55 0.64 -4.61
N ASN A 185 -1.53 -0.04 -4.10
CA ASN A 185 -0.62 -0.87 -4.91
C ASN A 185 -1.31 -2.10 -5.51
N LEU A 186 -2.29 -2.68 -4.82
CA LEU A 186 -3.08 -3.81 -5.33
C LEU A 186 -4.06 -3.35 -6.42
N GLU A 187 -4.81 -2.27 -6.18
CA GLU A 187 -5.81 -1.78 -7.14
C GLU A 187 -5.16 -1.19 -8.40
N SER A 188 -4.00 -0.53 -8.28
CA SER A 188 -3.22 -0.08 -9.45
C SER A 188 -2.73 -1.25 -10.32
N LYS A 189 -2.37 -2.38 -9.71
CA LYS A 189 -2.03 -3.62 -10.43
C LYS A 189 -3.28 -4.28 -11.03
N ALA A 190 -4.40 -4.30 -10.31
CA ALA A 190 -5.66 -4.85 -10.82
C ALA A 190 -6.19 -4.06 -12.03
N GLY A 191 -6.07 -2.74 -12.03
CA GLY A 191 -6.36 -1.88 -13.19
C GLY A 191 -5.47 -2.17 -14.41
N SER A 192 -4.25 -2.67 -14.18
CA SER A 192 -3.33 -3.13 -15.25
C SER A 192 -3.56 -4.60 -15.67
N SER A 193 -4.37 -5.35 -14.93
CA SER A 193 -4.60 -6.79 -15.13
C SER A 193 -5.65 -7.12 -16.19
N LEU A 194 -6.33 -6.12 -16.77
CA LEU A 194 -7.25 -6.35 -17.90
C LEU A 194 -6.53 -6.70 -19.22
N THR A 195 -5.19 -6.77 -19.21
CA THR A 195 -4.38 -7.20 -20.35
C THR A 195 -3.39 -8.29 -19.98
N GLU A 196 -3.83 -9.42 -19.42
CA GLU A 196 -3.11 -10.68 -19.69
C GLU A 196 -3.43 -11.13 -21.12
N VAL A 197 -2.89 -10.38 -22.09
CA VAL A 197 -2.73 -10.91 -23.44
C VAL A 197 -1.76 -12.08 -23.30
N LYS A 198 -2.23 -13.30 -23.61
CA LYS A 198 -1.38 -14.49 -23.65
C LYS A 198 -0.10 -14.14 -24.40
N LYS A 199 1.06 -14.34 -23.77
CA LYS A 199 2.36 -14.11 -24.41
C LYS A 199 2.41 -14.97 -25.67
N LEU A 200 2.48 -14.32 -26.83
CA LEU A 200 2.63 -15.00 -28.12
C LEU A 200 4.12 -15.25 -28.36
N GLU A 201 4.45 -16.49 -28.69
CA GLU A 201 5.80 -16.87 -29.07
C GLU A 201 5.94 -16.80 -30.60
N TRP A 202 7.04 -16.23 -31.08
CA TRP A 202 7.34 -16.23 -32.51
C TRP A 202 7.93 -17.57 -32.92
N THR A 203 7.20 -18.31 -33.75
CA THR A 203 7.56 -19.68 -34.15
C THR A 203 8.18 -19.77 -35.56
N ALA A 204 8.07 -18.71 -36.36
CA ALA A 204 8.68 -18.65 -37.68
C ALA A 204 10.20 -18.38 -37.61
N SER A 205 10.89 -18.45 -38.74
CA SER A 205 12.34 -18.22 -38.78
C SER A 205 12.73 -16.79 -38.38
N LYS A 206 13.93 -16.61 -37.80
CA LYS A 206 14.50 -15.28 -37.50
C LYS A 206 14.63 -14.39 -38.75
N VAL A 207 14.87 -15.03 -39.89
CA VAL A 207 14.95 -14.38 -41.20
C VAL A 207 13.60 -13.82 -41.62
N ALA A 208 12.50 -14.55 -41.38
CA ALA A 208 11.13 -14.08 -41.62
C ALA A 208 10.76 -12.88 -40.73
N LEU A 209 11.14 -12.91 -39.45
CA LEU A 209 10.93 -11.78 -38.54
C LEU A 209 11.73 -10.55 -38.99
N THR A 210 12.99 -10.75 -39.39
CA THR A 210 13.85 -9.67 -39.91
C THR A 210 13.27 -9.04 -41.18
N GLU A 211 12.75 -9.86 -42.10
CA GLU A 211 12.08 -9.42 -43.33
C GLU A 211 10.83 -8.58 -43.02
N LEU A 212 9.98 -9.05 -42.08
CA LEU A 212 8.77 -8.35 -41.65
C LEU A 212 9.07 -6.99 -40.99
N LEU A 213 9.98 -6.96 -40.01
CA LEU A 213 10.32 -5.73 -39.29
C LEU A 213 10.91 -4.67 -40.22
N TYR A 214 11.72 -5.08 -41.20
CA TYR A 214 12.28 -4.16 -42.17
C TYR A 214 11.21 -3.59 -43.11
N ALA A 215 10.24 -4.41 -43.53
CA ALA A 215 9.12 -3.93 -44.33
C ALA A 215 8.24 -2.93 -43.57
N LEU A 216 7.94 -3.20 -42.30
CA LEU A 216 7.19 -2.30 -41.42
C LEU A 216 7.92 -0.96 -41.17
N HIS A 217 9.26 -1.00 -41.10
CA HIS A 217 10.07 0.21 -41.04
C HIS A 217 9.99 1.00 -42.36
N GLN A 218 10.11 0.34 -43.53
CA GLN A 218 9.99 1.02 -44.83
C GLN A 218 8.59 1.62 -45.08
N SER A 219 7.54 1.04 -44.49
CA SER A 219 6.18 1.60 -44.53
C SER A 219 5.92 2.69 -43.49
N ASN A 220 6.94 3.08 -42.70
CA ASN A 220 6.83 4.11 -41.65
C ASN A 220 5.72 3.82 -40.63
N SER A 221 5.45 2.55 -40.35
CA SER A 221 4.28 2.12 -39.58
C SER A 221 4.42 2.30 -38.06
N PHE A 222 5.59 2.67 -37.56
CA PHE A 222 5.86 2.86 -36.14
C PHE A 222 6.06 4.35 -35.81
N ASN A 223 5.51 4.79 -34.67
CA ASN A 223 5.69 6.14 -34.10
C ASN A 223 5.52 7.27 -35.12
N ALA A 224 4.46 7.22 -35.94
CA ALA A 224 4.21 8.19 -37.01
C ALA A 224 5.40 8.36 -37.98
N GLY A 225 6.14 7.29 -38.25
CA GLY A 225 7.31 7.26 -39.12
C GLY A 225 8.62 7.74 -38.49
N GLN A 226 8.67 7.94 -37.17
CA GLN A 226 9.85 8.45 -36.46
C GLN A 226 10.69 7.38 -35.77
N ALA A 227 10.27 6.11 -35.81
CA ALA A 227 11.00 5.04 -35.13
C ALA A 227 12.28 4.66 -35.89
N GLU A 228 13.40 4.59 -35.17
CA GLU A 228 14.65 4.09 -35.75
C GLU A 228 14.61 2.57 -35.94
N LEU A 229 15.29 2.09 -36.99
CA LEU A 229 15.42 0.65 -37.25
C LEU A 229 15.98 -0.12 -36.04
N SER A 230 16.94 0.46 -35.33
CA SER A 230 17.56 -0.18 -34.14
C SER A 230 16.56 -0.35 -32.98
N GLU A 231 15.64 0.62 -32.82
CA GLU A 231 14.61 0.64 -31.79
C GLU A 231 13.55 -0.43 -32.06
N ILE A 232 13.09 -0.53 -33.31
CA ILE A 232 12.11 -1.53 -33.75
C ILE A 232 12.64 -2.95 -33.51
N PHE A 233 13.90 -3.21 -33.84
CA PHE A 233 14.51 -4.53 -33.64
C PHE A 233 14.67 -4.87 -32.16
N ARG A 234 15.13 -3.94 -31.32
CA ARG A 234 15.22 -4.13 -29.86
C ARG A 234 13.86 -4.40 -29.23
N TRP A 235 12.83 -3.68 -29.68
CA TRP A 235 11.46 -3.91 -29.24
C TRP A 235 10.99 -5.32 -29.60
N ALA A 236 11.19 -5.75 -30.84
CA ALA A 236 10.77 -7.09 -31.29
C ALA A 236 11.51 -8.23 -30.60
N GLU A 237 12.83 -8.09 -30.37
CA GLU A 237 13.62 -9.07 -29.61
C GLU A 237 13.08 -9.25 -28.18
N LYS A 238 12.69 -8.14 -27.53
CA LYS A 238 12.05 -8.15 -26.20
C LYS A 238 10.63 -8.71 -26.23
N ALA A 239 9.83 -8.35 -27.24
CA ALA A 239 8.43 -8.75 -27.36
C ALA A 239 8.28 -10.27 -27.58
N PHE A 240 9.13 -10.84 -28.44
CA PHE A 240 9.09 -12.26 -28.78
C PHE A 240 10.08 -13.12 -27.98
N ASN A 241 10.90 -12.52 -27.11
CA ASN A 241 11.95 -13.21 -26.36
C ASN A 241 12.93 -13.98 -27.28
N ILE A 242 13.34 -13.37 -28.40
CA ILE A 242 14.24 -13.96 -29.41
C ILE A 242 15.42 -13.02 -29.63
N SER A 243 16.62 -13.57 -29.85
CA SER A 243 17.77 -12.81 -30.36
C SER A 243 17.86 -12.93 -31.89
N LEU A 244 17.68 -11.80 -32.58
CA LEU A 244 17.79 -11.66 -34.04
C LEU A 244 19.25 -11.55 -34.50
N GLY A 245 20.17 -11.19 -33.61
CA GLY A 245 21.60 -11.12 -33.90
C GLY A 245 21.92 -10.06 -34.95
N ASN A 246 22.80 -10.35 -35.90
CA ASN A 246 23.21 -9.38 -36.93
C ASN A 246 22.16 -9.28 -38.07
N TYR A 247 21.13 -8.47 -37.82
CA TYR A 247 20.06 -8.23 -38.79
C TYR A 247 20.53 -7.52 -40.07
N HIS A 248 21.62 -6.73 -40.03
CA HIS A 248 22.22 -6.12 -41.23
C HIS A 248 22.79 -7.17 -42.19
N LYS A 249 23.48 -8.19 -41.67
CA LYS A 249 23.97 -9.33 -42.47
C LYS A 249 22.80 -10.11 -43.07
N THR A 250 21.78 -10.39 -42.25
CA THR A 250 20.57 -11.11 -42.68
C THR A 250 19.83 -10.37 -43.80
N LEU A 251 19.74 -9.03 -43.73
CA LEU A 251 19.21 -8.20 -44.80
C LEU A 251 20.05 -8.26 -46.09
N GLY A 252 21.38 -8.28 -45.95
CA GLY A 252 22.30 -8.50 -47.06
C GLY A 252 22.03 -9.84 -47.78
N GLU A 253 21.78 -10.90 -47.01
CA GLU A 253 21.44 -12.23 -47.53
C GLU A 253 20.06 -12.27 -48.21
N ILE A 254 19.05 -11.56 -47.66
CA ILE A 254 17.73 -11.39 -48.30
C ILE A 254 17.87 -10.69 -49.67
N ARG A 255 18.72 -9.65 -49.75
CA ARG A 255 18.92 -8.84 -50.97
C ARG A 255 19.51 -9.63 -52.14
N ILE A 256 20.39 -10.60 -51.87
CA ILE A 256 21.11 -11.37 -52.91
C ILE A 256 20.41 -12.66 -53.34
N ARG A 257 19.20 -12.95 -52.83
CA ARG A 257 18.41 -14.11 -53.24
C ARG A 257 18.11 -14.07 -54.74
N LYS A 258 18.37 -15.19 -55.44
CA LYS A 258 18.10 -15.37 -56.88
C LYS A 258 16.62 -15.62 -57.20
N THR A 259 15.93 -16.35 -56.32
CA THR A 259 14.45 -16.50 -56.29
C THR A 259 13.81 -15.43 -55.40
N GLU A 260 12.47 -15.36 -55.37
CA GLU A 260 11.64 -14.41 -54.60
C GLU A 260 12.33 -13.82 -53.35
N ARG A 261 12.52 -12.49 -53.37
CA ARG A 261 13.27 -11.77 -52.33
C ARG A 261 12.45 -11.66 -51.03
N SER A 262 11.14 -11.39 -51.14
CA SER A 262 10.18 -11.18 -50.06
C SER A 262 9.30 -12.42 -49.78
N LYS A 263 9.92 -13.57 -49.55
CA LYS A 263 9.19 -14.86 -49.42
C LYS A 263 8.16 -14.85 -48.30
N PHE A 264 8.47 -14.25 -47.16
CA PHE A 264 7.57 -14.27 -46.01
C PHE A 264 6.41 -13.30 -46.19
N LEU A 265 6.66 -12.11 -46.74
CA LEU A 265 5.60 -11.14 -47.02
C LEU A 265 4.62 -11.63 -48.10
N ASN A 266 5.14 -12.28 -49.14
CA ASN A 266 4.30 -12.90 -50.18
C ASN A 266 3.37 -13.96 -49.57
N LEU A 267 3.90 -14.79 -48.66
CA LEU A 267 3.11 -15.79 -47.94
C LEU A 267 2.02 -15.16 -47.07
N LEU A 268 2.34 -14.08 -46.33
CA LEU A 268 1.34 -13.37 -45.53
C LEU A 268 0.21 -12.78 -46.39
N GLN A 269 0.57 -12.19 -47.53
CA GLN A 269 -0.39 -11.63 -48.48
C GLN A 269 -1.31 -12.71 -49.05
N GLN A 270 -0.76 -13.84 -49.48
CA GLN A 270 -1.54 -14.98 -49.99
C GLN A 270 -2.51 -15.52 -48.92
N ASN A 271 -2.04 -15.73 -47.70
CA ASN A 271 -2.88 -16.24 -46.60
C ASN A 271 -4.03 -15.28 -46.26
N LEU A 272 -3.77 -13.97 -46.24
CA LEU A 272 -4.80 -12.98 -45.96
C LEU A 272 -5.85 -12.93 -47.08
N ASN A 273 -5.41 -12.88 -48.34
CA ASN A 273 -6.33 -12.82 -49.48
C ASN A 273 -7.19 -14.08 -49.56
N GLN A 274 -6.61 -15.27 -49.39
CA GLN A 274 -7.38 -16.53 -49.36
C GLN A 274 -8.44 -16.50 -48.27
N HIS A 275 -8.10 -16.01 -47.07
CA HIS A 275 -9.07 -15.92 -45.98
C HIS A 275 -10.23 -14.95 -46.29
N LEU A 276 -9.95 -13.84 -46.98
CA LEU A 276 -10.99 -12.89 -47.41
C LEU A 276 -11.87 -13.49 -48.51
N ASP A 277 -11.27 -14.15 -49.50
CA ASP A 277 -12.01 -14.83 -50.57
C ASP A 277 -12.93 -15.93 -50.01
N ASP A 278 -12.49 -16.65 -48.98
CA ASP A 278 -13.28 -17.68 -48.29
C ASP A 278 -14.48 -17.09 -47.50
N LEU A 279 -14.41 -15.82 -47.08
CA LEU A 279 -15.50 -15.13 -46.37
C LEU A 279 -16.55 -14.55 -47.33
N ASP A 280 -16.16 -14.28 -48.58
CA ASP A 280 -17.03 -13.74 -49.63
C ASP A 280 -17.77 -14.83 -50.43
N MET A 281 -17.45 -16.11 -50.21
CA MET A 281 -18.17 -17.28 -50.75
C MET A 281 -19.29 -17.76 -49.83
#